data_AF-A0A8E0QNR3-F1
#
_entry.id   AF-A0A8E0QNR3-F1
#
_cell.length_a   1.000
_cell.length_b   1.000
_cell.length_c   1.000
_cell.angle_alpha   90.00
_cell.angle_beta   90.00
_cell.angle_gamma   90.00
#
_symmetry.space_group_name_H-M   'P 1'
#
loop_
_entity.id
_entity.type
_entity.pdbx_description
1 polymer ?
#
loop_
_entity_poly.entity_id
_entity_poly.type
_entity_poly.pdbx_seq_one_letter_code
_entity_poly.pdbx_strand_id
1 'polypeptide(L)'
;MLCLSAIAVPVFLDTDTDSGHLVRQWARTYHYGHIILPAVCIATCGLYAYIGLNKRAARRKDWRTCAAAGVATIAMVPFTWVIMTPTNNTLFRLEAASMSASEPPADLGAVRELVVRWSWLHATRSLFPLVGAVVGFQGLLHDLGVL
;
A
#
# COMPACT_ATOMS: atom_id res chain seq x y z
N MET A 1 -4.31 4.27 4.83
CA MET A 1 -3.05 3.55 5.19
C MET A 1 -1.83 4.41 5.00
N LEU A 2 -1.81 5.25 3.96
CA LEU A 2 -0.97 6.43 3.96
C LEU A 2 -1.09 7.17 5.31
N CYS A 3 -2.30 7.44 5.81
CA CYS A 3 -2.46 8.14 7.09
C CYS A 3 -1.81 7.43 8.28
N LEU A 4 -1.92 6.09 8.37
CA LEU A 4 -1.35 5.32 9.48
C LEU A 4 0.17 5.33 9.42
N SER A 5 0.77 5.08 8.25
CA SER A 5 2.22 5.13 8.07
C SER A 5 2.78 6.56 8.13
N ALA A 6 2.05 7.57 7.65
CA ALA A 6 2.44 8.97 7.67
C ALA A 6 2.51 9.57 9.08
N ILE A 7 1.73 9.03 10.02
CA ILE A 7 1.80 9.42 11.43
C ILE A 7 2.78 8.52 12.19
N ALA A 8 2.66 7.20 12.02
CA ALA A 8 3.39 6.24 12.83
C ALA A 8 4.89 6.23 12.51
N VAL A 9 5.29 6.29 11.23
CA VAL A 9 6.71 6.23 10.85
C VAL A 9 7.50 7.40 11.43
N PRO A 10 7.08 8.68 11.31
CA PRO A 10 7.79 9.78 11.97
C PRO A 10 7.93 9.60 13.48
N VAL A 11 6.89 9.10 14.16
CA VAL A 11 6.93 8.84 15.61
C VAL A 11 8.03 7.81 15.93
N PHE A 12 8.05 6.67 15.24
CA PHE A 12 9.07 5.63 15.46
C PHE A 12 10.48 6.20 15.24
N LEU A 13 10.66 6.93 14.14
CA LEU A 13 11.95 7.50 13.76
C LEU A 13 12.46 8.62 14.67
N ASP A 14 11.58 9.21 15.48
CA ASP A 14 11.91 10.26 16.44
C ASP A 14 12.12 9.67 17.86
N THR A 15 11.34 8.65 18.22
CA THR A 15 11.34 8.10 19.59
C THR A 15 12.24 6.87 19.79
N ASP A 16 12.54 6.10 18.74
CA ASP A 16 13.31 4.87 18.90
C ASP A 16 14.81 5.11 19.03
N THR A 17 15.36 4.59 20.12
CA THR A 17 16.81 4.53 20.37
C THR A 17 17.40 3.14 20.19
N ASP A 18 16.54 2.12 19.95
CA ASP A 18 16.92 0.71 19.78
C ASP A 18 16.44 0.19 18.42
N SER A 19 17.33 -0.44 17.66
CA SER A 19 17.03 -0.91 16.30
C SER A 19 16.03 -2.06 16.29
N GLY A 20 16.06 -2.91 17.31
CA GLY A 20 15.12 -4.00 17.49
C GLY A 20 13.70 -3.53 17.77
N HIS A 21 13.56 -2.51 18.61
CA HIS A 21 12.27 -1.90 18.89
C HIS A 21 11.70 -1.20 17.65
N LEU A 22 12.51 -0.44 16.92
CA LEU A 22 12.11 0.23 15.68
C LEU A 22 11.57 -0.74 14.63
N VAL A 23 12.30 -1.84 14.38
CA VAL A 23 11.87 -2.82 13.37
C VAL A 23 10.61 -3.59 13.81
N ARG A 24 10.42 -3.83 15.12
CA ARG A 24 9.20 -4.42 15.66
C ARG A 24 7.99 -3.50 15.50
N GLN A 25 8.14 -2.20 15.75
CA GLN A 25 7.08 -1.21 15.54
C GLN A 25 6.68 -1.11 14.06
N TRP A 26 7.68 -1.12 13.16
CA TRP A 26 7.45 -1.23 11.73
C TRP A 26 6.70 -2.52 11.37
N ALA A 27 7.12 -3.68 11.89
CA ALA A 27 6.52 -4.98 11.58
C ALA A 27 5.05 -5.03 12.01
N ARG A 28 4.71 -4.45 13.17
CA ARG A 28 3.32 -4.33 13.64
C ARG A 28 2.50 -3.39 12.76
N THR A 29 3.07 -2.26 12.35
CA THR A 29 2.44 -1.33 11.40
C THR A 29 2.14 -2.01 10.06
N TYR A 30 3.09 -2.77 9.53
CA TYR A 30 2.89 -3.59 8.34
C TYR A 30 1.79 -4.64 8.58
N HIS A 31 1.80 -5.30 9.74
CA HIS A 31 0.85 -6.35 10.08
C HIS A 31 -0.60 -5.87 9.99
N TYR A 32 -0.93 -4.72 10.58
CA TYR A 32 -2.29 -4.19 10.46
C TYR A 32 -2.64 -3.77 9.03
N GLY A 33 -1.68 -3.25 8.27
CA GLY A 33 -1.87 -2.89 6.88
C GLY A 33 -2.15 -4.09 5.97
N HIS A 34 -1.38 -5.17 6.08
CA HIS A 34 -1.47 -6.30 5.16
C HIS A 34 -2.72 -7.18 5.36
N ILE A 35 -3.35 -7.17 6.53
CA ILE A 35 -4.58 -7.94 6.77
C ILE A 35 -5.78 -7.30 6.08
N ILE A 36 -5.97 -6.00 6.27
CA ILE A 36 -7.20 -5.32 5.84
C ILE A 36 -7.15 -4.95 4.35
N LEU A 37 -6.00 -4.49 3.87
CA LEU A 37 -5.94 -3.77 2.61
C LEU A 37 -6.02 -4.60 1.33
N PRO A 38 -5.42 -5.80 1.25
CA PRO A 38 -5.56 -6.61 0.05
C PRO A 38 -7.02 -6.93 -0.23
N ALA A 39 -7.81 -7.23 0.83
CA ALA A 39 -9.23 -7.47 0.71
C ALA A 39 -9.99 -6.24 0.17
N VAL A 40 -9.72 -5.05 0.71
CA VAL A 40 -10.35 -3.79 0.23
C VAL A 40 -9.97 -3.51 -1.24
N CYS A 41 -8.72 -3.72 -1.63
CA CYS A 41 -8.27 -3.52 -3.00
C CYS A 41 -8.96 -4.49 -3.98
N ILE A 42 -9.02 -5.77 -3.62
CA ILE A 42 -9.68 -6.81 -4.43
C ILE A 42 -11.18 -6.49 -4.55
N ALA A 43 -11.84 -6.14 -3.45
CA ALA A 43 -13.25 -5.77 -3.45
C ALA A 43 -13.52 -4.55 -4.34
N THR A 44 -12.71 -3.49 -4.22
CA THR A 44 -12.84 -2.27 -5.03
C THR A 44 -12.60 -2.55 -6.52
N CYS A 45 -11.57 -3.33 -6.84
CA CYS A 45 -11.32 -3.78 -8.21
C CYS A 45 -12.48 -4.61 -8.77
N GLY A 46 -13.06 -5.50 -7.94
CA GLY A 46 -14.23 -6.30 -8.28
C GLY A 46 -15.46 -5.44 -8.59
N LEU A 47 -15.69 -4.38 -7.81
CA LEU A 47 -16.76 -3.41 -8.08
C LEU A 47 -16.55 -2.69 -9.42
N TYR A 48 -15.34 -2.21 -9.70
CA TYR A 48 -15.03 -1.61 -11.01
C TYR A 48 -15.22 -2.58 -12.17
N ALA A 49 -14.82 -3.84 -12.00
CA ALA A 49 -15.04 -4.87 -13.00
C ALA A 49 -16.54 -5.13 -13.23
N TYR A 50 -17.32 -5.27 -12.16
CA TYR A 50 -18.77 -5.46 -12.23
C TYR A 50 -19.47 -4.31 -12.97
N ILE A 51 -19.20 -3.06 -12.58
CA ILE A 51 -19.77 -1.87 -13.23
C ILE A 51 -19.34 -1.80 -14.69
N GLY A 52 -18.05 -2.04 -14.98
CA GLY A 52 -17.52 -2.04 -16.35
C GLY A 52 -18.17 -3.10 -17.23
N LEU A 53 -18.36 -4.31 -16.73
CA LEU A 53 -19.03 -5.39 -17.47
C LEU A 53 -20.50 -5.06 -17.75
N ASN A 54 -21.23 -4.50 -16.77
CA ASN A 54 -22.61 -4.07 -16.96
C ASN A 54 -22.72 -2.96 -18.01
N LYS A 55 -21.86 -1.94 -17.95
CA LYS A 55 -21.82 -0.85 -18.94
C LYS A 55 -21.51 -1.36 -20.34
N ARG A 56 -20.56 -2.31 -20.44
CA ARG A 56 -20.20 -2.96 -21.70
C ARG A 56 -21.37 -3.76 -22.28
N ALA A 57 -22.09 -4.51 -21.44
CA ALA A 57 -23.29 -5.24 -21.85
C ALA A 57 -24.40 -4.30 -22.36
N ALA A 58 -24.56 -3.14 -21.71
CA ALA A 58 -25.47 -2.07 -22.14
C ALA A 58 -24.95 -1.22 -23.32
N ARG A 59 -23.83 -1.62 -23.97
CA ARG A 59 -23.17 -0.91 -25.09
C ARG A 59 -22.79 0.55 -24.80
N ARG A 60 -22.67 0.94 -23.53
CA ARG A 60 -22.19 2.28 -23.16
C ARG A 60 -20.67 2.34 -23.29
N LYS A 61 -20.11 3.41 -23.85
CA LYS A 61 -18.66 3.54 -24.17
C LYS A 61 -17.78 3.86 -22.95
N ASP A 62 -18.38 4.36 -21.89
CA ASP A 62 -17.81 4.71 -20.57
C ASP A 62 -17.29 3.51 -19.75
N TRP A 63 -17.56 2.26 -20.18
CA TRP A 63 -17.03 1.06 -19.51
C TRP A 63 -15.50 1.04 -19.40
N ARG A 64 -14.82 1.69 -20.35
CA ARG A 64 -13.35 1.82 -20.39
C ARG A 64 -12.81 2.59 -19.18
N THR A 65 -13.55 3.59 -18.70
CA THR A 65 -13.16 4.38 -17.52
C THR A 65 -13.20 3.52 -16.25
N CYS A 66 -14.23 2.66 -16.11
CA CYS A 66 -14.30 1.71 -15.01
C CYS A 66 -13.18 0.66 -15.09
N ALA A 67 -12.87 0.16 -16.30
CA ALA A 67 -11.75 -0.76 -16.49
C ALA A 67 -10.40 -0.11 -16.12
N ALA A 68 -10.17 1.14 -16.55
CA ALA A 68 -8.98 1.90 -16.20
C ALA A 68 -8.85 2.12 -14.68
N ALA A 69 -9.95 2.46 -14.00
CA ALA A 69 -9.98 2.61 -12.55
C ALA A 69 -9.63 1.30 -11.82
N GLY A 70 -10.18 0.17 -12.27
CA GLY A 70 -9.85 -1.16 -11.75
C GLY A 70 -8.38 -1.53 -11.95
N VAL A 71 -7.85 -1.33 -13.15
CA VAL A 71 -6.43 -1.58 -13.49
C VAL A 71 -5.50 -0.71 -12.63
N ALA A 72 -5.79 0.59 -12.52
CA ALA A 72 -5.01 1.50 -11.69
C ALA A 72 -5.00 1.07 -10.21
N THR A 73 -6.15 0.62 -9.69
CA THR A 73 -6.29 0.14 -8.31
C THR A 73 -5.45 -1.12 -8.07
N ILE A 74 -5.58 -2.14 -8.92
CA ILE A 74 -4.91 -3.44 -8.72
C ILE A 74 -3.41 -3.39 -9.06
N ALA A 75 -2.95 -2.41 -9.85
CA ALA A 75 -1.53 -2.22 -10.19
C ALA A 75 -0.63 -2.02 -8.96
N MET A 76 -1.19 -1.66 -7.79
CA MET A 76 -0.44 -1.65 -6.54
C MET A 76 0.11 -3.04 -6.14
N VAL A 77 -0.53 -4.13 -6.58
CA VAL A 77 -0.14 -5.52 -6.26
C VAL A 77 1.20 -5.89 -6.89
N PRO A 78 1.38 -5.82 -8.23
CA PRO A 78 2.68 -6.08 -8.84
C PRO A 78 3.76 -5.10 -8.36
N PHE A 79 3.42 -3.83 -8.08
CA PHE A 79 4.36 -2.90 -7.45
C PHE A 79 4.85 -3.41 -6.09
N THR A 80 3.95 -3.92 -5.26
CA THR A 80 4.30 -4.47 -3.95
C THR A 80 5.23 -5.69 -4.11
N TRP A 81 4.86 -6.64 -4.96
CA TRP A 81 5.63 -7.88 -5.11
C TRP A 81 7.00 -7.70 -5.76
N VAL A 82 7.12 -6.79 -6.73
CA VAL A 82 8.37 -6.61 -7.47
C VAL A 82 9.27 -5.57 -6.79
N ILE A 83 8.71 -4.46 -6.32
CA ILE A 83 9.50 -3.30 -5.84
C ILE A 83 9.63 -3.28 -4.32
N MET A 84 8.57 -3.59 -3.57
CA MET A 84 8.60 -3.48 -2.10
C MET A 84 9.15 -4.73 -1.40
N THR A 85 8.94 -5.92 -1.97
CA THR A 85 9.35 -7.20 -1.37
C THR A 85 10.79 -7.24 -0.86
N PRO A 86 11.82 -6.76 -1.59
CA PRO A 86 13.19 -6.82 -1.08
C PRO A 86 13.39 -6.02 0.22
N THR A 87 12.75 -4.85 0.31
CA THR A 87 12.82 -3.99 1.51
C THR A 87 12.05 -4.65 2.66
N ASN A 88 10.83 -5.16 2.39
CA ASN A 88 10.03 -5.86 3.39
C ASN A 88 10.75 -7.08 3.96
N ASN A 89 11.32 -7.93 3.09
CA ASN A 89 12.03 -9.15 3.51
C ASN A 89 13.26 -8.83 4.37
N THR A 90 13.98 -7.75 4.03
CA THR A 90 15.13 -7.30 4.82
C THR A 90 14.68 -6.86 6.21
N LEU A 91 13.63 -6.05 6.31
CA LEU A 91 13.09 -5.59 7.58
C LEU A 91 12.52 -6.75 8.42
N PHE A 92 11.83 -7.72 7.81
CA PHE A 92 11.37 -8.92 8.54
C PHE A 92 12.51 -9.79 9.06
N ARG A 93 13.59 -9.94 8.29
CA ARG A 93 14.78 -10.66 8.77
C ARG A 93 15.41 -9.95 9.98
N LEU A 94 15.48 -8.63 9.94
CA LEU A 94 15.98 -7.82 11.05
C LEU A 94 15.07 -7.88 12.28
N GLU A 95 13.74 -7.96 12.07
CA GLU A 95 12.79 -8.19 13.17
C GLU A 95 13.01 -9.54 13.85
N ALA A 96 13.13 -10.61 13.06
CA ALA A 96 13.43 -11.94 13.59
C ALA A 96 14.78 -11.98 14.34
N ALA A 97 15.82 -11.37 13.77
CA ALA A 97 17.13 -11.23 14.41
C ALA A 97 17.05 -10.48 15.75
N SER A 98 16.25 -9.40 15.82
CA SER A 98 16.08 -8.59 17.03
C SER A 98 15.41 -9.31 18.20
N MET A 99 14.79 -10.47 17.94
CA MET A 99 14.19 -11.33 18.96
C MET A 99 15.14 -12.43 19.43
N SER A 100 16.28 -12.61 18.75
CA SER A 100 17.30 -13.58 19.12
C SER A 100 18.28 -12.98 20.12
N ALA A 101 18.46 -13.65 21.26
CA ALA A 101 19.45 -13.23 22.27
C ALA A 101 20.90 -13.48 21.84
N SER A 102 21.13 -14.23 20.76
CA SER A 102 22.47 -14.60 20.27
C SER A 102 22.97 -13.74 19.11
N GLU A 103 22.11 -12.92 18.49
CA GLU A 103 22.52 -12.04 17.40
C GLU A 103 22.83 -10.62 17.92
N PRO A 104 23.90 -9.99 17.43
CA PRO A 104 24.17 -8.61 17.79
C PRO A 104 23.07 -7.68 17.26
N PRO A 105 22.74 -6.59 17.98
CA PRO A 105 21.78 -5.61 17.49
C PRO A 105 22.21 -5.05 16.13
N ALA A 106 21.25 -4.90 15.22
CA ALA A 106 21.49 -4.26 13.94
C ALA A 106 21.85 -2.77 14.16
N ASP A 107 22.64 -2.21 13.25
CA ASP A 107 22.92 -0.77 13.25
C ASP A 107 21.63 0.04 13.11
N LEU A 108 21.38 0.94 14.07
CA LEU A 108 20.16 1.74 14.12
C LEU A 108 20.03 2.66 12.89
N GLY A 109 21.14 3.22 12.41
CA GLY A 109 21.16 4.07 11.21
C GLY A 109 20.68 3.33 9.97
N ALA A 110 21.19 2.11 9.75
CA ALA A 110 20.78 1.24 8.66
C ALA A 110 19.29 0.83 8.76
N VAL A 111 18.79 0.50 9.96
CA VAL A 111 17.36 0.19 10.15
C VAL A 111 16.49 1.42 9.84
N ARG A 112 16.90 2.60 10.30
CA ARG A 112 16.21 3.87 10.03
C ARG A 112 16.13 4.17 8.54
N GLU A 113 17.22 3.98 7.80
CA GLU A 113 17.23 4.16 6.35
C GLU A 113 16.24 3.21 5.64
N LEU A 114 16.20 1.94 6.05
CA LEU A 114 15.26 0.97 5.50
C LEU A 114 13.80 1.33 5.80
N VAL A 115 13.49 1.81 7.01
CA VAL A 115 12.14 2.25 7.38
C VAL A 115 11.73 3.50 6.59
N VAL A 116 12.64 4.46 6.39
CA VAL A 116 12.41 5.64 5.53
C VAL A 116 12.15 5.21 4.08
N ARG A 117 12.98 4.33 3.53
CA ARG A 117 12.80 3.78 2.18
C ARG A 117 11.45 3.08 2.06
N TRP A 118 11.10 2.24 3.02
CA TRP A 118 9.80 1.58 3.06
C TRP A 118 8.64 2.58 3.07
N SER A 119 8.76 3.67 3.83
CA SER A 119 7.75 4.73 3.92
C SER A 119 7.48 5.37 2.55
N TRP A 120 8.55 5.75 1.83
CA TRP A 120 8.43 6.29 0.47
C TRP A 120 7.79 5.31 -0.52
N LEU A 121 8.19 4.04 -0.46
CA LEU A 121 7.60 3.00 -1.28
C LEU A 121 6.11 2.79 -0.93
N HIS A 122 5.75 2.82 0.35
CA HIS A 122 4.36 2.70 0.79
C HIS A 122 3.50 3.90 0.35
N ALA A 123 4.07 5.10 0.39
CA ALA A 123 3.42 6.30 -0.13
C ALA A 123 3.14 6.17 -1.62
N THR A 124 4.15 5.76 -2.40
CA THR A 124 4.02 5.47 -3.84
C THR A 124 2.95 4.41 -4.09
N ARG A 125 2.98 3.29 -3.35
CA ARG A 125 1.96 2.23 -3.43
C ARG A 125 0.54 2.75 -3.20
N SER A 126 0.38 3.75 -2.32
CA SER A 126 -0.93 4.32 -1.98
C SER A 126 -1.50 5.21 -3.10
N LEU A 127 -0.69 5.66 -4.06
CA LEU A 127 -1.14 6.46 -5.20
C LEU A 127 -1.97 5.64 -6.19
N PHE A 128 -1.71 4.34 -6.33
CA PHE A 128 -2.42 3.46 -7.25
C PHE A 128 -3.95 3.39 -6.99
N PRO A 129 -4.43 3.00 -5.78
CA PRO A 129 -5.86 3.03 -5.48
C PRO A 129 -6.43 4.45 -5.46
N LEU A 130 -5.63 5.48 -5.15
CA LEU A 130 -6.08 6.87 -5.21
C LEU A 130 -6.37 7.31 -6.65
N VAL A 131 -5.48 6.99 -7.59
CA VAL A 131 -5.71 7.24 -9.03
C VAL A 131 -6.94 6.46 -9.50
N GLY A 132 -7.08 5.20 -9.10
CA GLY A 132 -8.28 4.40 -9.38
C GLY A 132 -9.57 5.09 -8.90
N ALA A 133 -9.56 5.60 -7.66
CA ALA A 133 -10.69 6.32 -7.08
C ALA A 133 -11.03 7.60 -7.87
N VAL A 134 -10.02 8.41 -8.24
CA VAL A 134 -10.22 9.64 -9.02
C VAL A 134 -10.82 9.32 -10.39
N VAL A 135 -10.24 8.35 -11.12
CA VAL A 135 -10.73 7.94 -12.45
C VAL A 135 -12.15 7.39 -12.37
N GLY A 136 -12.43 6.55 -11.37
CA GLY A 136 -13.77 6.01 -11.13
C GLY A 136 -14.80 7.10 -10.81
N PHE A 137 -14.42 8.08 -9.99
CA PHE A 137 -15.28 9.21 -9.64
C PHE A 137 -15.56 10.13 -10.84
N GLN A 138 -14.56 10.42 -11.68
CA GLN A 138 -14.76 11.15 -12.94
C GLN A 138 -15.74 10.41 -13.86
N GLY A 139 -15.63 9.08 -13.96
CA GLY A 139 -16.58 8.26 -14.72
C GLY A 139 -18.01 8.37 -14.18
N LEU A 140 -18.17 8.41 -12.85
CA LEU A 140 -19.47 8.61 -12.22
C LEU A 140 -20.05 10.01 -12.51
N LEU A 141 -19.24 11.07 -12.43
CA LEU A 141 -19.70 12.43 -12.70
C LEU A 141 -20.17 12.61 -14.15
N HIS A 142 -19.49 11.99 -15.11
CA HIS A 142 -19.91 11.96 -16.50
C HIS A 142 -21.23 11.19 -16.69
N ASP A 143 -21.46 10.10 -15.95
CA ASP A 143 -22.74 9.38 -15.98
C ASP A 143 -23.91 10.22 -15.48
N LEU A 144 -23.63 11.11 -14.51
CA LEU A 144 -24.61 12.01 -13.90
C LEU A 144 -24.83 13.29 -14.72
N GLY A 145 -24.08 13.49 -15.82
CA GLY A 145 -24.18 14.70 -16.65
C GLY A 145 -23.65 15.97 -15.96
N VAL A 146 -22.79 15.81 -14.94
CA VAL A 146 -22.16 16.94 -14.23
C VAL A 146 -20.93 17.45 -14.98
N LEU A 147 -20.25 16.57 -15.71
CA LEU A 147 -19.08 16.83 -16.56
C LEU A 147 -19.35 16.45 -18.01
#